data_AF-A0A0G0NA80-F1
#
_entry.id   AF-A0A0G0NA80-F1
#
_cell.length_a   1.000
_cell.length_b   1.000
_cell.length_c   1.000
_cell.angle_alpha   90.00
_cell.angle_beta   90.00
_cell.angle_gamma   90.00
#
_symmetry.space_group_name_H-M   'P 1'
#
loop_
_entity.id
_entity.type
_entity.pdbx_description
1 polymer ?
#
loop_
_entity_poly.entity_id
_entity_poly.type
_entity_poly.pdbx_seq_one_letter_code
_entity_poly.pdbx_strand_id
1 'polypeptide(L)'
;MDYTPYAADVAANTAAVGLGIGMILFWVLFVGVGGVIWIWALIDVIRRQFANQNDKTLWLIIVILLGWIGGLVYLIAGRKKGTIPASK
;
A
#
# COMPACT_ATOMS: atom_id res chain seq x y z
N MET A 1 3.65 -46.60 -25.06
CA MET A 1 3.14 -45.67 -24.03
C MET A 1 3.15 -44.30 -24.66
N ASP A 2 1.99 -43.69 -24.89
CA ASP A 2 1.91 -42.36 -25.49
C ASP A 2 2.21 -41.31 -24.42
N TYR A 3 3.42 -40.75 -24.45
CA TYR A 3 3.86 -39.68 -23.53
C TYR A 3 3.28 -38.31 -23.87
N THR A 4 2.50 -38.21 -24.95
CA THR A 4 1.98 -36.95 -25.48
C THR A 4 1.05 -36.21 -24.51
N PRO A 5 0.20 -36.87 -23.69
CA PRO A 5 -0.62 -36.17 -22.70
C PRO A 5 0.23 -35.67 -21.52
N TYR A 6 1.28 -36.43 -21.17
CA TYR A 6 2.23 -36.11 -20.09
C TYR A 6 3.21 -34.98 -20.44
N ALA A 7 3.41 -34.68 -21.72
CA ALA A 7 4.17 -33.49 -22.11
C ALA A 7 3.30 -32.22 -22.04
N ALA A 8 2.01 -32.36 -22.37
CA ALA A 8 1.06 -31.25 -22.42
C ALA A 8 0.60 -30.78 -21.02
N ASP A 9 0.36 -31.70 -20.09
CA ASP A 9 0.03 -31.39 -18.69
C ASP A 9 1.21 -30.75 -17.95
N VAL A 10 2.45 -31.19 -18.18
CA VAL A 10 3.67 -30.59 -17.62
C VAL A 10 3.83 -29.16 -18.13
N ALA A 11 3.64 -28.92 -19.43
CA ALA A 11 3.66 -27.56 -19.99
C ALA A 11 2.57 -26.66 -19.36
N ALA A 12 1.35 -27.17 -19.21
CA ALA A 12 0.24 -26.44 -18.60
C ALA A 12 0.49 -26.12 -17.12
N ASN A 13 0.98 -27.08 -16.34
CA ASN A 13 1.31 -26.89 -14.93
C ASN A 13 2.47 -25.92 -14.73
N THR A 14 3.48 -25.95 -15.60
CA THR A 14 4.62 -25.02 -15.55
C THR A 14 4.17 -23.58 -15.84
N ALA A 15 3.29 -23.38 -16.81
CA ALA A 15 2.70 -22.06 -17.10
C ALA A 15 1.82 -21.57 -15.95
N ALA A 16 1.00 -22.43 -15.36
CA ALA A 16 0.14 -22.09 -14.22
C ALA A 16 0.95 -21.66 -12.99
N VAL A 17 2.06 -22.35 -12.69
CA VAL A 17 2.98 -21.96 -11.61
C VAL A 17 3.64 -20.62 -11.92
N GLY A 18 4.09 -20.38 -13.15
CA GLY A 18 4.67 -19.10 -13.56
C GLY A 18 3.72 -17.92 -13.38
N LEU A 19 2.46 -18.07 -13.83
CA LEU A 19 1.41 -17.07 -13.65
C LEU A 19 1.05 -16.87 -12.18
N GLY A 20 0.99 -17.95 -11.39
CA GLY A 20 0.72 -17.90 -9.96
C GLY A 20 1.79 -17.13 -9.18
N ILE A 21 3.07 -17.42 -9.45
CA ILE A 21 4.20 -16.71 -8.84
C ILE A 21 4.17 -15.23 -9.23
N GLY A 22 3.97 -14.92 -10.51
CA GLY A 22 3.89 -13.54 -10.99
C GLY A 22 2.78 -12.74 -10.30
N MET A 23 1.60 -13.35 -10.12
CA MET A 23 0.47 -12.73 -9.44
C MET A 23 0.75 -12.50 -7.95
N ILE A 24 1.39 -13.46 -7.27
CA ILE A 24 1.79 -13.33 -5.86
C ILE A 24 2.81 -12.20 -5.70
N LEU A 25 3.84 -12.16 -6.54
CA LEU A 25 4.86 -11.10 -6.49
C LEU A 25 4.24 -9.72 -6.73
N PHE A 26 3.35 -9.60 -7.71
CA PHE A 26 2.63 -8.36 -7.96
C PHE A 26 1.82 -7.91 -6.73
N TRP A 27 1.07 -8.83 -6.12
CA TRP A 27 0.29 -8.54 -4.91
C TRP A 27 1.16 -8.15 -3.72
N VAL A 28 2.27 -8.87 -3.48
CA VAL A 28 3.22 -8.57 -2.40
C VAL A 28 3.86 -7.20 -2.60
N LEU A 29 4.26 -6.85 -3.82
CA LEU A 29 4.80 -5.53 -4.12
C LEU A 29 3.75 -4.43 -3.94
N PHE A 30 2.54 -4.66 -4.45
CA PHE A 30 1.46 -3.69 -4.36
C PHE A 30 1.06 -3.40 -2.90
N VAL A 31 0.84 -4.45 -2.11
CA VAL A 31 0.49 -4.32 -0.68
C VAL A 31 1.68 -3.85 0.15
N GLY A 32 2.89 -4.31 -0.15
CA GLY A 32 4.11 -3.89 0.54
C GLY A 32 4.36 -2.40 0.39
N VAL A 33 4.34 -1.88 -0.84
CA VAL A 33 4.52 -0.45 -1.11
C VAL A 33 3.36 0.36 -0.54
N GLY A 34 2.12 -0.10 -0.73
CA GLY A 34 0.94 0.56 -0.16
C GLY A 34 0.98 0.63 1.38
N GLY A 35 1.43 -0.44 2.04
CA GLY A 35 1.59 -0.52 3.49
C GLY A 35 2.69 0.41 4.01
N VAL A 36 3.83 0.50 3.31
CA VAL A 36 4.90 1.46 3.65
C VAL A 36 4.38 2.90 3.55
N ILE A 37 3.66 3.25 2.48
CA ILE A 37 3.05 4.57 2.30
C ILE A 37 2.03 4.85 3.42
N TRP A 38 1.22 3.86 3.76
CA TRP A 38 0.22 3.97 4.81
C TRP A 38 0.84 4.26 6.19
N ILE A 39 1.83 3.46 6.60
CA ILE A 39 2.53 3.64 7.88
C ILE A 39 3.24 4.98 7.90
N TRP A 40 3.90 5.34 6.80
CA TRP A 40 4.57 6.64 6.70
C TRP A 40 3.59 7.82 6.82
N ALA A 41 2.43 7.74 6.17
CA ALA A 41 1.38 8.74 6.30
C ALA A 41 0.85 8.85 7.74
N LEU A 42 0.66 7.73 8.44
CA LEU A 42 0.29 7.68 9.85
C LEU A 42 1.30 8.42 10.73
N ILE A 43 2.59 8.14 10.55
CA ILE A 43 3.66 8.80 11.30
C ILE A 43 3.69 10.31 10.97
N ASP A 44 3.53 10.69 9.71
CA ASP A 44 3.52 12.09 9.26
C ASP A 44 2.31 12.85 9.86
N VAL A 45 1.10 12.25 9.91
CA VAL A 45 -0.07 12.82 10.60
C VAL A 45 0.21 13.05 12.09
N ILE A 46 0.78 12.06 12.78
CA ILE A 46 1.03 12.15 14.22
C ILE A 46 2.08 13.23 14.52
N ARG A 47 3.12 13.33 13.70
CA ARG A 47 4.22 14.29 13.88
C ARG A 47 3.87 15.72 13.48
N ARG A 48 2.93 15.93 12.57
CA ARG A 48 2.51 17.28 12.17
C ARG A 48 1.71 17.98 13.26
N GLN A 49 1.93 19.28 13.34
CA GLN A 49 1.09 20.20 14.09
C GLN A 49 0.02 20.73 13.13
N PHE A 50 -1.24 20.52 13.47
CA PHE A 50 -2.37 21.08 12.74
C PHE A 50 -2.92 22.25 13.54
N ALA A 51 -3.37 23.31 12.85
CA ALA A 51 -3.94 24.48 13.50
C ALA A 51 -5.17 24.13 14.35
N ASN A 52 -5.97 23.16 13.91
CA ASN A 52 -7.11 22.64 14.65
C ASN A 52 -6.86 21.20 15.08
N GLN A 53 -7.14 20.90 16.36
CA GLN A 53 -7.07 19.53 16.89
C GLN A 53 -8.05 18.59 16.16
N ASN A 54 -9.23 19.11 15.77
CA ASN A 54 -10.23 18.31 15.06
C ASN A 54 -9.77 17.88 13.66
N ASP A 55 -9.00 18.73 12.96
CA ASP A 55 -8.44 18.40 11.64
C ASP A 55 -7.40 17.27 11.75
N LYS A 56 -6.57 17.28 12.80
CA LYS A 56 -5.61 16.20 13.06
C LYS A 56 -6.32 14.87 13.27
N THR A 57 -7.36 14.86 14.10
CA THR A 57 -8.16 13.66 14.39
C THR A 57 -8.87 13.15 13.14
N LEU A 58 -9.47 14.04 12.34
CA LEU A 58 -10.14 13.66 11.10
C LEU A 58 -9.17 13.00 10.10
N TRP A 59 -8.00 13.60 9.89
CA TRP A 59 -6.99 13.01 9.00
C TRP A 59 -6.45 11.68 9.52
N LEU A 60 -6.25 11.55 10.83
CA LEU A 60 -5.84 10.29 11.44
C LEU A 60 -6.89 9.18 11.20
N ILE A 61 -8.17 9.49 11.40
CA ILE A 61 -9.28 8.55 11.16
C ILE A 61 -9.34 8.16 9.68
N ILE A 62 -9.23 9.12 8.75
CA ILE A 62 -9.23 8.84 7.30
C ILE A 62 -8.08 7.92 6.91
N VAL A 63 -6.85 8.20 7.38
CA VAL A 63 -5.70 7.36 7.07
C VAL A 63 -5.89 5.95 7.62
N ILE A 64 -6.39 5.79 8.85
CA ILE A 64 -6.60 4.48 9.47
C ILE A 64 -7.71 3.69 8.77
N LEU A 65 -8.87 4.30 8.51
CA LEU A 65 -10.03 3.61 7.92
C LEU A 65 -9.83 3.25 6.45
N LEU A 66 -9.20 4.12 5.66
CA LEU A 66 -9.03 3.90 4.21
C LEU A 66 -7.70 3.20 3.87
N GLY A 67 -6.86 2.88 4.86
CA GLY A 67 -5.59 2.19 4.63
C GLY A 67 -4.66 2.98 3.71
N TRP A 68 -3.97 2.27 2.80
CA TRP A 68 -3.03 2.87 1.84
C TRP A 68 -3.65 3.97 0.97
N ILE A 69 -4.95 3.86 0.63
CA ILE A 69 -5.68 4.91 -0.09
C ILE A 69 -5.81 6.15 0.77
N GLY A 70 -6.19 5.99 2.04
CA GLY A 70 -6.26 7.09 3.01
C GLY A 70 -4.91 7.78 3.20
N GLY A 71 -3.84 6.98 3.30
CA GLY A 71 -2.47 7.48 3.33
C GLY A 71 -2.10 8.30 2.10
N LEU A 72 -2.45 7.82 0.90
CA LEU A 72 -2.19 8.55 -0.35
C LEU A 72 -2.97 9.87 -0.43
N VAL A 73 -4.26 9.85 -0.09
CA VAL A 73 -5.10 11.06 -0.06
C VAL A 73 -4.55 12.07 0.96
N TYR A 74 -4.12 11.59 2.12
CA TYR A 74 -3.45 12.43 3.12
C TYR A 74 -2.19 13.09 2.56
N LEU A 75 -1.33 12.35 1.87
CA LEU A 75 -0.09 12.90 1.33
C LEU A 75 -0.33 14.02 0.30
N ILE A 76 -1.41 13.93 -0.47
CA ILE A 76 -1.76 14.92 -1.51
C ILE A 76 -2.46 16.14 -0.90
N ALA A 77 -3.46 15.93 -0.04
CA ALA A 77 -4.37 16.97 0.43
C ALA A 77 -4.20 17.32 1.91
N GLY A 78 -4.02 16.32 2.78
CA GLY A 78 -3.90 16.50 4.23
C GLY A 78 -2.57 17.09 4.67
N ARG A 79 -1.49 16.76 3.97
CA ARG A 79 -0.12 17.20 4.27
C ARG A 79 0.04 18.72 4.26
N LYS A 80 -0.69 19.41 3.38
CA LYS A 80 -0.65 20.88 3.21
C LYS A 80 -1.29 21.63 4.38
N LYS A 81 -2.13 20.95 5.18
CA LYS A 81 -2.86 21.54 6.30
C LYS A 81 -2.09 21.52 7.62
N GLY A 82 -0.99 20.75 7.70
CA GLY A 82 -0.15 20.65 8.90
C GLY A 82 1.27 21.13 8.62
N THR A 83 1.82 21.93 9.52
CA THR A 83 3.22 22.36 9.48
C THR A 83 4.07 21.42 10.32
N ILE A 84 5.28 21.12 9.84
CA ILE A 84 6.33 20.54 10.69
C ILE A 84 7.02 21.75 11.33
N PRO A 85 7.12 21.84 12.67
CA PRO A 85 7.88 22.90 13.30
C PRO A 85 9.30 22.86 12.75
N ALA A 86 9.71 23.89 12.02
CA ALA A 86 11.11 24.01 11.60
C ALA A 86 11.94 24.09 12.88
N SER A 87 12.97 23.24 13.00
CA SER A 87 13.94 23.36 14.08
C SER A 87 14.53 24.76 14.02
N LYS A 88 14.31 25.53 15.08
CA LYS A 88 14.98 26.80 15.28
C LYS A 88 16.48 26.58 15.43
#